data_AF-A0A1L9SJE3-F1
#
_entry.id   AF-A0A1L9SJE3-F1
#
_cell.length_a   1.000
_cell.length_b   1.000
_cell.length_c   1.000
_cell.angle_alpha   90.00
_cell.angle_beta   90.00
_cell.angle_gamma   90.00
#
_symmetry.space_group_name_H-M   'P 1'
#
loop_
_entity.id
_entity.type
_entity.pdbx_description
1 polymer ?
#
loop_
_entity_poly.entity_id
_entity_poly.type
_entity_poly.pdbx_seq_one_letter_code
_entity_poly.pdbx_strand_id
1 'polypeptide(L)'
;MDTLFLLYISPWLVLAVFTAVSLFSLLRVLFTSRQLVSLSDTPSTVIGKPLLFPVTFNHKRFTPAKDRFTNQFLFVGVPVGLKCRIGNFLAVDDPSLDLYSSFSLKRIFSHLSCWFSFDSRRYLHRGDQVDLRDKLDEYLLSIDEKPSQWPHAYLLGVPQFLGFSRAVVSYWYLYNAEKELDAVILEINNSYWEKRNVFLRLNGSGKAANNEDKEHYLDALHLIQSLPSSPHSNFYQGTWDKKIFASPFEKVDGQVSNRFMDPLQPASWKPNASFANMTTLDETSGTVKMVTRMTCSGLPIDPCEMSAWQVLCFVLRWTLPGMLTTGYIVFHALRIRFTLMRMMKKPPVRMGSVGRYPTKNELNLEKIFRAYLASCVERCSSPVKVEYLPCRAMNSDTVYMTSPSYNEKEGQTITVEPADPGFYTRFAHYENVRTAIMEEIQLTNHEADPTARRLLLSHPDLMAEILTISSSNA
;
A
#
# COMPACT_ATOMS: atom_id res chain seq x y z
N MET A 1 -29.45 14.02 44.14
CA MET A 1 -28.48 14.99 43.62
C MET A 1 -27.10 14.39 43.84
N ASP A 2 -26.54 13.63 42.88
CA ASP A 2 -25.10 13.26 42.82
C ASP A 2 -24.78 12.37 41.60
N THR A 3 -25.05 12.86 40.39
CA THR A 3 -24.62 12.22 39.12
C THR A 3 -24.37 13.26 38.00
N LEU A 4 -23.89 14.45 38.35
CA LEU A 4 -23.63 15.54 37.40
C LEU A 4 -22.25 16.21 37.60
N PHE A 5 -21.27 15.44 38.09
CA PHE A 5 -19.89 15.90 38.32
C PHE A 5 -18.86 15.24 37.39
N LEU A 6 -19.26 14.81 36.19
CA LEU A 6 -18.30 14.51 35.12
C LEU A 6 -17.93 15.79 34.36
N LEU A 7 -17.10 16.58 35.04
CA LEU A 7 -15.99 17.39 34.54
C LEU A 7 -16.18 18.07 33.17
N TYR A 8 -16.58 19.34 33.23
CA TYR A 8 -16.21 20.36 32.24
C TYR A 8 -14.68 20.52 32.29
N ILE A 9 -13.93 19.68 31.57
CA ILE A 9 -12.49 19.88 31.42
C ILE A 9 -12.32 21.17 30.60
N SER A 10 -11.71 22.19 31.22
CA SER A 10 -11.43 23.46 30.54
C SER A 10 -10.66 23.20 29.23
N PRO A 11 -11.10 23.73 28.07
CA PRO A 11 -10.37 23.60 26.81
C PRO A 11 -8.90 24.03 26.92
N TRP A 12 -8.62 25.01 27.79
CA TRP A 12 -7.26 25.47 28.08
C TRP A 12 -6.41 24.43 28.81
N LEU A 13 -7.01 23.64 29.71
CA LEU A 13 -6.31 22.55 30.38
C LEU A 13 -5.95 21.44 29.39
N VAL A 14 -6.88 21.10 28.49
CA VAL A 14 -6.62 20.12 27.41
C VAL A 14 -5.48 20.59 26.51
N LEU A 15 -5.51 21.86 26.09
CA LEU A 15 -4.48 22.45 25.24
C LEU A 15 -3.11 22.50 25.96
N ALA A 16 -3.09 22.86 27.25
CA ALA A 16 -1.87 22.91 28.05
C ALA A 16 -1.25 21.52 28.21
N VAL A 17 -2.06 20.49 28.54
CA VAL A 17 -1.58 19.11 28.65
C VAL A 17 -1.06 18.60 27.31
N PHE A 18 -1.78 18.84 26.21
CA PHE A 18 -1.34 18.43 24.88
C PHE A 18 -0.01 19.09 24.48
N THR A 19 0.15 20.38 24.79
CA THR A 19 1.38 21.14 24.53
C THR A 19 2.54 20.61 25.36
N ALA A 20 2.33 20.36 26.65
CA ALA A 20 3.34 19.81 27.55
C ALA A 20 3.80 18.42 27.11
N VAL A 21 2.87 17.54 26.73
CA VAL A 21 3.17 16.18 26.24
C VAL A 21 3.94 16.24 24.91
N SER A 22 3.52 17.09 23.98
CA SER A 22 4.19 17.27 22.69
C SER A 22 5.60 17.81 22.87
N LEU A 23 5.79 18.78 23.76
CA LEU A 23 7.09 19.34 24.10
C LEU A 23 7.99 18.28 24.76
N PHE A 24 7.45 17.50 25.70
CA PHE A 24 8.20 16.41 26.33
C PHE A 24 8.64 15.34 25.32
N SER A 25 7.74 14.93 24.42
CA SER A 25 8.07 13.99 23.35
C SER A 25 9.16 14.56 22.43
N LEU A 26 9.06 15.85 22.07
CA LEU A 26 10.08 16.53 21.26
C LEU A 26 11.44 16.58 21.98
N LEU A 27 11.47 16.92 23.26
CA LEU A 27 12.72 16.91 24.05
C LEU A 27 13.37 15.52 24.06
N ARG A 28 12.57 14.45 24.21
CA ARG A 28 13.10 13.08 24.12
C ARG A 28 13.70 12.79 22.74
N VAL A 29 13.05 13.21 21.66
CA VAL A 29 13.57 13.06 20.29
C VAL A 29 14.90 13.78 20.09
N LEU A 30 15.04 14.99 20.66
CA LEU A 30 16.25 15.81 20.49
C LEU A 30 17.45 15.27 21.27
N PHE A 31 17.22 14.79 22.50
CA PHE A 31 18.28 14.50 23.46
C PHE A 31 18.58 13.00 23.65
N THR A 32 17.75 12.10 23.13
CA THR A 32 18.09 10.67 23.14
C THR A 32 19.16 10.35 22.09
N SER A 33 20.01 9.35 22.40
CA SER A 33 20.96 8.82 21.43
C SER A 33 20.21 8.34 20.19
N ARG A 34 20.71 8.72 19.01
CA ARG A 34 20.18 8.31 17.71
C ARG A 34 21.02 7.20 17.07
N GLN A 35 21.74 6.42 17.87
CA GLN A 35 22.34 5.18 17.37
C GLN A 35 21.23 4.20 17.01
N LEU A 36 21.46 3.44 15.94
CA LEU A 36 20.58 2.35 15.54
C LEU A 36 20.73 1.19 16.51
N VAL A 37 19.60 0.73 17.04
CA VAL A 37 19.50 -0.42 17.93
C VAL A 37 18.63 -1.48 17.24
N SER A 38 19.20 -2.66 17.01
CA SER A 38 18.45 -3.81 16.52
C SER A 38 17.37 -4.20 17.53
N LEU A 39 16.18 -4.50 17.04
CA LEU A 39 15.11 -5.15 17.82
C LEU A 39 15.06 -6.66 17.59
N SER A 40 15.94 -7.18 16.72
CA SER A 40 16.12 -8.61 16.51
C SER A 40 17.38 -9.10 17.24
N ASP A 41 17.26 -10.24 17.90
CA ASP A 41 18.38 -10.92 18.56
C ASP A 41 19.23 -11.74 17.57
N THR A 42 18.73 -11.97 16.35
CA THR A 42 19.43 -12.74 15.32
C THR A 42 20.24 -11.84 14.40
N PRO A 43 21.49 -12.20 14.07
CA PRO A 43 22.25 -11.50 13.04
C PRO A 43 21.50 -11.51 11.70
N SER A 44 21.54 -10.39 10.99
CA SER A 44 20.88 -10.24 9.70
C SER A 44 21.72 -9.44 8.71
N THR A 45 21.56 -9.79 7.43
CA THR A 45 22.20 -9.09 6.32
C THR A 45 21.13 -8.39 5.51
N VAL A 46 21.28 -7.08 5.32
CA VAL A 46 20.31 -6.22 4.64
C VAL A 46 21.01 -5.36 3.59
N ILE A 47 20.25 -4.76 2.66
CA ILE A 47 20.81 -3.86 1.65
C ILE A 47 20.54 -2.39 2.00
N GLY A 48 21.60 -1.59 2.11
CA GLY A 48 21.53 -0.19 2.52
C GLY A 48 21.20 0.02 4.01
N LYS A 49 20.82 1.25 4.35
CA LYS A 49 20.48 1.67 5.72
C LYS A 49 19.23 2.55 5.75
N PRO A 50 18.56 2.70 6.90
CA PRO A 50 17.44 3.63 7.02
C PRO A 50 17.85 5.07 6.69
N LEU A 51 17.11 5.70 5.76
CA LEU A 51 17.38 7.07 5.32
C LEU A 51 16.08 7.86 5.16
N LEU A 52 16.14 9.18 5.35
CA LEU A 52 15.02 10.09 5.17
C LEU A 52 15.12 10.81 3.82
N PHE A 53 14.03 10.86 3.08
CA PHE A 53 13.95 11.41 1.73
C PHE A 53 12.89 12.52 1.64
N PRO A 54 13.32 13.79 1.73
CA PRO A 54 12.52 14.98 1.43
C PRO A 54 12.08 15.06 -0.05
N VAL A 55 11.02 14.38 -0.46
CA VAL A 55 10.62 14.28 -1.87
C VAL A 55 9.55 15.29 -2.27
N THR A 56 9.63 15.75 -3.51
CA THR A 56 8.61 16.55 -4.19
C THR A 56 8.12 15.79 -5.41
N PHE A 57 6.81 15.58 -5.49
CA PHE A 57 6.12 15.09 -6.66
C PHE A 57 5.58 16.25 -7.47
N ASN A 58 6.08 16.40 -8.70
CA ASN A 58 5.62 17.37 -9.67
C ASN A 58 4.70 16.67 -10.67
N HIS A 59 3.42 17.01 -10.65
CA HIS A 59 2.43 16.45 -11.55
C HIS A 59 2.10 17.46 -12.65
N LYS A 60 2.19 17.03 -13.90
CA LYS A 60 1.78 17.80 -15.07
C LYS A 60 0.79 16.97 -15.87
N ARG A 61 -0.47 17.41 -15.89
CA ARG A 61 -1.54 16.82 -16.70
C ARG A 61 -1.62 17.56 -18.03
N PHE A 62 -1.75 16.82 -19.11
CA PHE A 62 -1.91 17.34 -20.46
C PHE A 62 -3.35 17.17 -20.96
N THR A 63 -3.98 16.03 -20.65
CA THR A 63 -5.37 15.71 -21.01
C THR A 63 -6.11 15.09 -19.81
N PRO A 64 -7.46 15.22 -19.73
CA PRO A 64 -8.33 15.98 -20.65
C PRO A 64 -8.29 17.50 -20.41
N ALA A 65 -7.81 17.98 -19.26
CA ALA A 65 -7.52 19.40 -19.03
C ALA A 65 -6.08 19.61 -18.53
N LYS A 66 -5.42 20.65 -19.02
CA LYS A 66 -4.07 21.02 -18.61
C LYS A 66 -4.08 21.52 -17.16
N ASP A 67 -3.27 20.89 -16.31
CA ASP A 67 -3.13 21.28 -14.92
C ASP A 67 -1.71 20.94 -14.42
N ARG A 68 -1.27 21.67 -13.40
CA ARG A 68 -0.03 21.37 -12.68
C ARG A 68 -0.25 21.51 -11.19
N PHE A 69 0.28 20.56 -10.45
CA PHE A 69 0.29 20.62 -8.99
C PHE A 69 1.51 19.90 -8.46
N THR A 70 1.93 20.31 -7.27
CA THR A 70 3.12 19.81 -6.61
C THR A 70 2.78 19.38 -5.20
N ASN A 71 3.25 18.21 -4.80
CA ASN A 71 3.06 17.70 -3.45
C ASN A 71 4.41 17.38 -2.84
N GLN A 72 4.60 17.76 -1.58
CA GLN A 72 5.80 17.40 -0.81
C GLN A 72 5.45 16.27 0.14
N PHE A 73 6.30 15.26 0.17
CA PHE A 73 6.17 14.14 1.10
C PHE A 73 7.50 13.89 1.77
N LEU A 74 7.45 13.44 3.02
CA LEU A 74 8.58 12.79 3.65
C LEU A 74 8.47 11.30 3.36
N PHE A 75 9.47 10.75 2.67
CA PHE A 75 9.64 9.31 2.55
C PHE A 75 10.74 8.83 3.50
N VAL A 76 10.60 7.60 3.98
CA VAL A 76 11.65 6.87 4.69
C VAL A 76 11.95 5.65 3.84
N GLY A 77 13.24 5.44 3.58
CA GLY A 77 13.75 4.22 2.98
C GLY A 77 14.21 3.29 4.08
N VAL A 78 13.83 2.02 3.98
CA VAL A 78 14.09 0.99 4.99
C VAL A 78 14.54 -0.29 4.28
N PRO A 79 15.67 -0.89 4.69
CA PRO A 79 16.03 -2.23 4.24
C PRO A 79 14.98 -3.27 4.68
N VAL A 80 14.50 -4.08 3.75
CA VAL A 80 13.51 -5.13 4.06
C VAL A 80 14.17 -6.21 4.94
N GLY A 81 13.49 -6.60 6.01
CA GLY A 81 14.00 -7.53 7.03
C GLY A 81 14.64 -6.86 8.25
N LEU A 82 14.78 -5.53 8.24
CA LEU A 82 15.30 -4.78 9.38
C LEU A 82 14.20 -4.46 10.41
N LYS A 83 14.43 -4.82 11.67
CA LYS A 83 13.62 -4.40 12.83
C LYS A 83 14.53 -3.58 13.75
N CYS A 84 14.28 -2.29 13.90
CA CYS A 84 15.19 -1.41 14.64
C CYS A 84 14.53 -0.16 15.23
N ARG A 85 15.22 0.47 16.18
CA ARG A 85 14.95 1.84 16.63
C ARG A 85 16.16 2.73 16.43
N ILE A 86 15.90 3.98 16.06
CA ILE A 86 16.90 5.06 15.99
C ILE A 86 16.48 6.11 17.02
N GLY A 87 16.92 5.87 18.26
CA GLY A 87 16.48 6.61 19.43
C GLY A 87 14.94 6.67 19.56
N ASN A 88 14.44 7.85 19.91
CA ASN A 88 13.01 8.15 19.91
C ASN A 88 12.53 8.78 18.59
N PHE A 89 13.37 8.82 17.56
CA PHE A 89 13.07 9.56 16.34
C PHE A 89 12.39 8.70 15.26
N LEU A 90 12.93 7.51 14.98
CA LEU A 90 12.40 6.58 13.98
C LEU A 90 12.35 5.15 14.54
N ALA A 91 11.22 4.48 14.38
CA ALA A 91 11.05 3.05 14.67
C ALA A 91 10.65 2.31 13.40
N VAL A 92 11.24 1.14 13.19
CA VAL A 92 10.97 0.24 12.06
C VAL A 92 10.56 -1.11 12.62
N ASP A 93 9.34 -1.55 12.28
CA ASP A 93 8.76 -2.85 12.68
C ASP A 93 8.90 -3.14 14.17
N ASP A 94 8.59 -2.14 14.97
CA ASP A 94 8.69 -2.21 16.43
C ASP A 94 7.40 -2.75 17.06
N PRO A 95 7.42 -3.96 17.64
CA PRO A 95 6.23 -4.61 18.21
C PRO A 95 5.67 -3.87 19.43
N SER A 96 6.44 -2.99 20.08
CA SER A 96 5.96 -2.22 21.23
C SER A 96 5.01 -1.08 20.85
N LEU A 97 5.02 -0.64 19.58
CA LEU A 97 4.07 0.35 19.04
C LEU A 97 2.73 -0.30 18.63
N ASP A 98 2.64 -1.62 18.76
CA ASP A 98 1.70 -2.46 18.04
C ASP A 98 0.52 -2.91 18.93
N LEU A 99 -0.02 -1.97 19.72
CA LEU A 99 -1.08 -2.23 20.71
C LEU A 99 -2.46 -2.35 20.03
N TYR A 100 -2.86 -3.59 19.78
CA TYR A 100 -4.05 -4.04 19.03
C TYR A 100 -5.43 -3.75 19.66
N SER A 101 -5.54 -2.84 20.64
CA SER A 101 -6.84 -2.51 21.26
C SER A 101 -7.44 -1.22 20.70
N SER A 102 -8.78 -1.09 20.83
CA SER A 102 -9.51 0.19 20.76
C SER A 102 -8.73 1.33 21.41
N PHE A 103 -8.94 2.56 20.90
CA PHE A 103 -8.35 3.83 21.34
C PHE A 103 -8.02 3.84 22.85
N SER A 104 -6.81 3.37 23.20
CA SER A 104 -6.38 3.19 24.58
C SER A 104 -5.27 4.17 24.89
N LEU A 105 -5.24 4.66 26.13
CA LEU A 105 -4.17 5.53 26.60
C LEU A 105 -2.80 4.86 26.40
N LYS A 106 -2.70 3.54 26.57
CA LYS A 106 -1.46 2.78 26.31
C LYS A 106 -0.97 2.93 24.88
N ARG A 107 -1.87 2.84 23.88
CA ARG A 107 -1.53 3.05 22.47
C ARG A 107 -1.04 4.48 22.22
N ILE A 108 -1.71 5.47 22.77
CA ILE A 108 -1.29 6.87 22.67
C ILE A 108 0.12 7.04 23.26
N PHE A 109 0.37 6.53 24.47
CA PHE A 109 1.69 6.61 25.11
C PHE A 109 2.77 5.82 24.36
N SER A 110 2.44 4.68 23.75
CA SER A 110 3.39 3.93 22.91
C SER A 110 3.80 4.72 21.68
N HIS A 111 2.85 5.31 20.94
CA HIS A 111 3.17 6.15 19.78
C HIS A 111 3.83 7.48 20.18
N LEU A 112 3.72 7.94 21.43
CA LEU A 112 4.51 9.07 21.93
C LEU A 112 5.96 8.72 22.25
N SER A 113 6.31 7.42 22.29
CA SER A 113 7.68 6.97 22.51
C SER A 113 8.57 7.12 21.28
N CYS A 114 7.99 7.24 20.08
CA CYS A 114 8.72 7.44 18.84
C CYS A 114 8.02 8.46 17.93
N TRP A 115 8.77 9.38 17.33
CA TRP A 115 8.18 10.45 16.52
C TRP A 115 7.64 9.93 15.18
N PHE A 116 8.47 9.19 14.45
CA PHE A 116 8.12 8.53 13.20
C PHE A 116 8.14 7.01 13.37
N SER A 117 7.15 6.32 12.81
CA SER A 117 7.14 4.85 12.78
C SER A 117 6.89 4.30 11.39
N PHE A 118 7.49 3.16 11.10
CA PHE A 118 7.35 2.42 9.86
C PHE A 118 6.96 0.99 10.20
N ASP A 119 5.81 0.52 9.72
CA ASP A 119 5.17 -0.72 10.17
C ASP A 119 4.72 -1.59 8.98
N SER A 120 5.24 -2.82 8.96
CA SER A 120 4.98 -3.92 8.03
C SER A 120 3.51 -4.23 7.82
N ARG A 121 2.64 -4.03 8.83
CA ARG A 121 1.19 -4.33 8.76
C ARG A 121 0.45 -3.62 7.62
N ARG A 122 1.05 -2.56 7.07
CA ARG A 122 0.41 -1.65 6.12
C ARG A 122 0.76 -1.93 4.67
N TYR A 123 1.86 -2.66 4.44
CA TYR A 123 2.39 -2.93 3.12
C TYR A 123 1.96 -4.30 2.59
N LEU A 124 1.95 -4.47 1.27
CA LEU A 124 1.56 -5.66 0.48
C LEU A 124 0.23 -6.30 0.87
N HIS A 125 0.18 -7.17 1.88
CA HIS A 125 -1.07 -7.62 2.50
C HIS A 125 -1.34 -6.88 3.82
N ARG A 126 -2.56 -6.35 3.96
CA ARG A 126 -2.92 -5.46 5.08
C ARG A 126 -3.43 -6.29 6.26
N GLY A 127 -2.96 -5.97 7.46
CA GLY A 127 -3.54 -6.48 8.70
C GLY A 127 -2.88 -7.73 9.28
N ASP A 128 -1.98 -8.38 8.54
CA ASP A 128 -1.25 -9.55 9.06
C ASP A 128 -0.10 -9.12 9.94
N GLN A 129 0.20 -9.96 10.94
CA GLN A 129 1.32 -9.79 11.88
C GLN A 129 2.64 -10.37 11.37
N VAL A 130 2.78 -10.41 10.04
CA VAL A 130 3.93 -10.97 9.33
C VAL A 130 4.90 -9.83 9.00
N ASP A 131 6.20 -10.11 8.98
CA ASP A 131 7.19 -9.07 8.74
C ASP A 131 7.32 -8.67 7.26
N LEU A 132 8.09 -7.61 6.97
CA LEU A 132 8.23 -7.11 5.60
C LEU A 132 8.83 -8.15 4.63
N ARG A 133 9.72 -9.05 5.09
CA ARG A 133 10.37 -10.02 4.21
C ARG A 133 9.40 -11.14 3.85
N ASP A 134 8.74 -11.71 4.84
CA ASP A 134 7.76 -12.76 4.65
C ASP A 134 6.60 -12.27 3.76
N LYS A 135 6.11 -11.04 3.97
CA LYS A 135 5.08 -10.43 3.11
C LYS A 135 5.51 -10.25 1.66
N LEU A 136 6.77 -9.90 1.45
CA LEU A 136 7.33 -9.79 0.11
C LEU A 136 7.36 -11.16 -0.56
N ASP A 137 7.79 -12.19 0.16
CA ASP A 137 7.87 -13.55 -0.35
C ASP A 137 6.50 -14.11 -0.72
N GLU A 138 5.51 -13.96 0.17
CA GLU A 138 4.12 -14.33 -0.09
C GLU A 138 3.54 -13.59 -1.31
N TYR A 139 3.80 -12.29 -1.44
CA TYR A 139 3.34 -11.53 -2.59
C TYR A 139 3.98 -12.02 -3.90
N LEU A 140 5.30 -12.27 -3.91
CA LEU A 140 6.00 -12.77 -5.10
C LEU A 140 5.48 -14.16 -5.50
N LEU A 141 5.30 -15.06 -4.54
CA LEU A 141 4.70 -16.38 -4.80
C LEU A 141 3.27 -16.25 -5.35
N SER A 142 2.48 -15.28 -4.88
CA SER A 142 1.11 -15.05 -5.36
C SER A 142 1.02 -14.62 -6.83
N ILE A 143 2.13 -14.14 -7.41
CA ILE A 143 2.24 -13.74 -8.82
C ILE A 143 3.13 -14.70 -9.63
N ASP A 144 3.38 -15.90 -9.10
CA ASP A 144 4.22 -16.95 -9.71
C ASP A 144 5.69 -16.54 -9.91
N GLU A 145 6.18 -15.65 -9.04
CA GLU A 145 7.58 -15.23 -9.01
C GLU A 145 8.33 -15.88 -7.85
N LYS A 146 9.61 -16.19 -8.05
CA LYS A 146 10.43 -16.89 -7.05
C LYS A 146 11.13 -15.88 -6.13
N PRO A 147 10.86 -15.88 -4.81
CA PRO A 147 11.50 -14.94 -3.88
C PRO A 147 13.03 -15.01 -3.85
N SER A 148 13.59 -16.20 -4.12
CA SER A 148 15.03 -16.42 -4.19
C SER A 148 15.74 -15.62 -5.29
N GLN A 149 15.02 -15.09 -6.28
CA GLN A 149 15.59 -14.20 -7.29
C GLN A 149 15.97 -12.83 -6.71
N TRP A 150 15.29 -12.40 -5.64
CA TRP A 150 15.55 -11.12 -4.98
C TRP A 150 15.79 -11.31 -3.48
N PRO A 151 16.99 -11.80 -3.10
CA PRO A 151 17.33 -12.00 -1.69
C PRO A 151 17.34 -10.69 -0.90
N HIS A 152 17.52 -9.56 -1.57
CA HIS A 152 17.59 -8.24 -0.95
C HIS A 152 16.50 -7.31 -1.49
N ALA A 153 15.96 -6.48 -0.61
CA ALA A 153 14.99 -5.47 -0.99
C ALA A 153 15.10 -4.21 -0.13
N TYR A 154 14.70 -3.08 -0.70
CA TYR A 154 14.67 -1.78 -0.04
C TYR A 154 13.34 -1.10 -0.28
N LEU A 155 12.65 -0.72 0.79
CA LEU A 155 11.30 -0.17 0.73
C LEU A 155 11.34 1.34 0.98
N LEU A 156 10.79 2.11 0.05
CA LEU A 156 10.62 3.55 0.17
C LEU A 156 9.13 3.88 0.35
N GLY A 157 8.76 4.46 1.50
CA GLY A 157 7.37 4.75 1.84
C GLY A 157 7.19 5.93 2.80
N VAL A 158 5.94 6.34 3.03
CA VAL A 158 5.62 7.44 3.95
C VAL A 158 5.56 6.91 5.40
N PRO A 159 6.33 7.48 6.35
CA PRO A 159 6.27 7.07 7.75
C PRO A 159 4.95 7.50 8.39
N GLN A 160 4.57 6.84 9.47
CA GLN A 160 3.53 7.30 10.39
C GLN A 160 4.07 8.40 11.29
N PHE A 161 3.20 9.35 11.62
CA PHE A 161 3.37 10.27 12.72
C PHE A 161 2.20 10.07 13.69
N LEU A 162 2.49 9.74 14.95
CA LEU A 162 1.48 9.40 15.98
C LEU A 162 0.44 8.36 15.51
N GLY A 163 0.89 7.35 14.74
CA GLY A 163 0.05 6.31 14.18
C GLY A 163 -0.77 6.72 12.94
N PHE A 164 -0.75 8.00 12.55
CA PHE A 164 -1.40 8.48 11.33
C PHE A 164 -0.42 8.53 10.16
N SER A 165 -0.82 7.98 9.01
CA SER A 165 -0.27 8.39 7.72
C SER A 165 -1.15 7.94 6.57
N ARG A 166 -0.94 8.57 5.42
CA ARG A 166 -1.61 8.25 4.17
C ARG A 166 -0.57 8.20 3.04
N ALA A 167 -0.08 7.00 2.75
CA ALA A 167 0.78 6.77 1.61
C ALA A 167 -0.08 6.69 0.34
N VAL A 168 0.23 7.49 -0.68
CA VAL A 168 -0.40 7.39 -2.02
C VAL A 168 0.32 6.34 -2.86
N VAL A 169 1.64 6.29 -2.73
CA VAL A 169 2.50 5.30 -3.38
C VAL A 169 3.61 4.88 -2.44
N SER A 170 4.02 3.61 -2.52
CA SER A 170 5.26 3.10 -1.92
C SER A 170 6.00 2.23 -2.95
N TYR A 171 7.32 2.17 -2.83
CA TYR A 171 8.19 1.54 -3.81
C TYR A 171 9.04 0.48 -3.13
N TRP A 172 8.90 -0.78 -3.54
CA TRP A 172 9.81 -1.84 -3.17
C TRP A 172 10.84 -2.01 -4.27
N TYR A 173 12.10 -1.74 -3.98
CA TYR A 173 13.23 -1.97 -4.87
C TYR A 173 13.78 -3.36 -4.58
N LEU A 174 13.76 -4.25 -5.57
CA LEU A 174 14.16 -5.64 -5.44
C LEU A 174 15.50 -5.84 -6.13
N TYR A 175 16.46 -6.40 -5.40
CA TYR A 175 17.83 -6.59 -5.86
C TYR A 175 18.14 -8.06 -5.99
N ASN A 176 18.79 -8.43 -7.09
CA ASN A 176 19.25 -9.79 -7.33
C ASN A 176 20.42 -10.17 -6.40
N ALA A 177 20.94 -11.40 -6.55
CA ALA A 177 22.07 -11.89 -5.76
C ALA A 177 23.35 -11.05 -5.97
N GLU A 178 23.50 -10.44 -7.15
CA GLU A 178 24.58 -9.53 -7.50
C GLU A 178 24.40 -8.12 -6.91
N LYS A 179 23.28 -7.88 -6.21
CA LYS A 179 22.90 -6.58 -5.61
C LYS A 179 22.62 -5.51 -6.67
N GLU A 180 22.26 -5.90 -7.88
CA GLU A 180 21.74 -5.03 -8.93
C GLU A 180 20.22 -4.91 -8.79
N LEU A 181 19.70 -3.69 -9.01
CA LEU A 181 18.27 -3.42 -9.03
C LEU A 181 17.63 -4.10 -10.25
N ASP A 182 16.81 -5.12 -10.02
CA ASP A 182 16.25 -5.97 -11.08
C ASP A 182 14.73 -5.82 -11.23
N ALA A 183 14.02 -5.54 -10.13
CA ALA A 183 12.57 -5.36 -10.16
C ALA A 183 12.08 -4.29 -9.17
N VAL A 184 10.89 -3.76 -9.40
CA VAL A 184 10.20 -2.85 -8.48
C VAL A 184 8.74 -3.26 -8.29
N ILE A 185 8.25 -3.21 -7.06
CA ILE A 185 6.81 -3.27 -6.77
C ILE A 185 6.31 -1.88 -6.40
N LEU A 186 5.31 -1.40 -7.14
CA LEU A 186 4.58 -0.17 -6.83
C LEU A 186 3.33 -0.51 -6.02
N GLU A 187 3.24 -0.02 -4.80
CA GLU A 187 2.01 -0.06 -4.01
C GLU A 187 1.24 1.23 -4.18
N ILE A 188 0.18 1.20 -4.98
CA ILE A 188 -0.63 2.37 -5.29
C ILE A 188 -1.89 2.32 -4.43
N ASN A 189 -2.08 3.34 -3.59
CA ASN A 189 -3.26 3.51 -2.76
C ASN A 189 -4.06 4.72 -3.26
N ASN A 190 -5.38 4.59 -3.33
CA ASN A 190 -6.25 5.69 -3.72
C ASN A 190 -6.98 6.32 -2.53
N SER A 191 -7.77 7.35 -2.81
CA SER A 191 -8.54 8.07 -1.80
C SER A 191 -9.74 7.33 -1.23
N TYR A 192 -10.07 6.16 -1.79
CA TYR A 192 -11.16 5.29 -1.38
C TYR A 192 -10.69 4.11 -0.54
N TRP A 193 -9.43 4.15 -0.08
CA TRP A 193 -8.78 3.06 0.66
C TRP A 193 -8.59 1.77 -0.14
N GLU A 194 -8.68 1.84 -1.46
CA GLU A 194 -8.38 0.72 -2.36
C GLU A 194 -6.87 0.72 -2.66
N LYS A 195 -6.32 -0.46 -2.96
CA LYS A 195 -4.90 -0.66 -3.23
C LYS A 195 -4.68 -1.53 -4.45
N ARG A 196 -3.62 -1.25 -5.20
CA ARG A 196 -3.10 -2.14 -6.25
C ARG A 196 -1.59 -2.21 -6.12
N ASN A 197 -1.09 -3.44 -6.03
CA ASN A 197 0.34 -3.73 -6.11
C ASN A 197 0.66 -4.03 -7.58
N VAL A 198 1.68 -3.39 -8.13
CA VAL A 198 2.13 -3.58 -9.52
C VAL A 198 3.58 -4.02 -9.49
N PHE A 199 3.84 -5.24 -9.93
CA PHE A 199 5.20 -5.77 -10.11
C PHE A 199 5.74 -5.38 -11.50
N LEU A 200 6.99 -4.92 -11.54
CA LEU A 200 7.71 -4.49 -12.73
C LEU A 200 9.09 -5.13 -12.74
N ARG A 201 9.38 -5.96 -13.74
CA ARG A 201 10.77 -6.28 -14.11
C ARG A 201 11.38 -5.09 -14.83
N LEU A 202 12.62 -4.78 -14.50
CA LEU A 202 13.28 -3.56 -14.96
C LEU A 202 14.30 -3.83 -16.05
N ASN A 203 14.33 -2.95 -17.03
CA ASN A 203 15.37 -2.91 -18.05
C ASN A 203 16.35 -1.78 -17.72
N GLY A 204 17.61 -2.17 -17.47
CA GLY A 204 18.72 -1.26 -17.24
C GLY A 204 19.13 -0.48 -18.49
N SER A 205 19.49 0.78 -18.32
CA SER A 205 20.00 1.65 -19.40
C SER A 205 21.06 2.63 -18.89
N GLY A 206 22.05 2.90 -19.74
CA GLY A 206 23.25 3.66 -19.40
C GLY A 206 24.25 2.84 -18.59
N LYS A 207 25.46 3.36 -18.39
CA LYS A 207 26.50 2.70 -17.58
C LYS A 207 26.61 3.39 -16.22
N ALA A 208 26.40 2.63 -15.16
CA ALA A 208 26.68 3.10 -13.81
C ALA A 208 28.18 3.27 -13.57
N ALA A 209 28.54 4.23 -12.72
CA ALA A 209 29.87 4.30 -12.17
C ALA A 209 29.96 3.31 -11.00
N ASN A 210 30.98 2.46 -10.99
CA ASN A 210 31.24 1.60 -9.84
C ASN A 210 31.66 2.49 -8.66
N ASN A 211 30.83 2.54 -7.62
CA ASN A 211 31.22 3.06 -6.33
C ASN A 211 31.69 1.89 -5.47
N GLU A 212 32.91 1.97 -4.95
CA GLU A 212 33.46 0.99 -4.00
C GLU A 212 32.93 1.27 -2.59
N ASP A 213 31.61 1.29 -2.42
CA ASP A 213 31.04 1.27 -1.09
C ASP A 213 31.33 -0.09 -0.46
N LYS A 214 31.73 -0.08 0.82
CA LYS A 214 32.04 -1.29 1.57
C LYS A 214 30.88 -1.68 2.47
N GLU A 215 30.75 -2.97 2.65
CA GLU A 215 29.90 -3.55 3.68
C GLU A 215 30.31 -3.02 5.06
N HIS A 216 29.31 -2.70 5.88
CA HIS A 216 29.52 -2.17 7.22
C HIS A 216 28.39 -2.58 8.15
N TYR A 217 28.66 -2.58 9.45
CA TYR A 217 27.65 -2.84 10.46
C TYR A 217 26.87 -1.57 10.80
N LEU A 218 25.55 -1.69 10.96
CA LEU A 218 24.67 -0.56 11.27
C LEU A 218 24.52 -0.30 12.76
N ASP A 219 24.74 -1.32 13.59
CA ASP A 219 24.53 -1.29 15.03
C ASP A 219 25.83 -1.54 15.80
N ALA A 220 25.88 -1.06 17.05
CA ALA A 220 27.06 -1.19 17.89
C ALA A 220 27.38 -2.64 18.30
N LEU A 221 26.40 -3.55 18.19
CA LEU A 221 26.57 -4.98 18.51
C LEU A 221 26.99 -5.80 17.29
N HIS A 222 27.14 -5.17 16.11
CA HIS A 222 27.46 -5.83 14.85
C HIS A 222 26.50 -6.98 14.49
N LEU A 223 25.21 -6.83 14.83
CA LEU A 223 24.19 -7.81 14.46
C LEU A 223 23.67 -7.57 13.04
N ILE A 224 23.70 -6.33 12.55
CA ILE A 224 23.11 -5.97 11.26
C ILE A 224 24.20 -5.55 10.29
N GLN A 225 24.47 -6.41 9.31
CA GLN A 225 25.39 -6.10 8.21
C GLN A 225 24.64 -5.46 7.05
N SER A 226 25.06 -4.26 6.67
CA SER A 226 24.55 -3.52 5.51
C SER A 226 25.43 -3.76 4.30
N LEU A 227 24.81 -4.22 3.22
CA LEU A 227 25.44 -4.40 1.92
C LEU A 227 25.15 -3.19 1.02
N PRO A 228 26.13 -2.74 0.22
CA PRO A 228 25.92 -1.73 -0.82
C PRO A 228 25.23 -2.34 -2.04
N SER A 229 24.50 -1.53 -2.81
CA SER A 229 24.03 -1.96 -4.14
C SER A 229 25.16 -1.89 -5.17
N SER A 230 25.06 -2.73 -6.21
CA SER A 230 26.03 -2.83 -7.29
C SER A 230 25.33 -2.66 -8.65
N PRO A 231 24.89 -1.44 -9.00
CA PRO A 231 24.18 -1.19 -10.24
C PRO A 231 25.11 -1.31 -11.45
N HIS A 232 24.66 -1.95 -12.54
CA HIS A 232 25.34 -1.82 -13.84
C HIS A 232 24.76 -0.67 -14.68
N SER A 233 23.55 -0.23 -14.35
CA SER A 233 22.80 0.80 -15.09
C SER A 233 22.51 2.06 -14.26
N ASN A 234 22.50 3.22 -14.92
CA ASN A 234 22.13 4.49 -14.27
C ASN A 234 20.62 4.67 -14.12
N PHE A 235 19.85 4.09 -15.05
CA PHE A 235 18.41 4.22 -15.11
C PHE A 235 17.77 2.88 -15.40
N TYR A 236 16.66 2.64 -14.75
CA TYR A 236 15.89 1.40 -14.88
C TYR A 236 14.48 1.74 -15.36
N GLN A 237 13.96 0.99 -16.32
CA GLN A 237 12.66 1.27 -16.94
C GLN A 237 11.73 0.07 -16.86
N GLY A 238 10.45 0.33 -16.62
CA GLY A 238 9.39 -0.68 -16.63
C GLY A 238 8.07 -0.08 -17.09
N THR A 239 7.18 -0.90 -17.62
CA THR A 239 5.85 -0.49 -18.10
C THR A 239 4.76 -1.37 -17.51
N TRP A 240 3.57 -0.81 -17.31
CA TRP A 240 2.41 -1.55 -16.82
C TRP A 240 1.10 -0.91 -17.27
N ASP A 241 0.03 -1.71 -17.29
CA ASP A 241 -1.30 -1.23 -17.64
C ASP A 241 -2.07 -0.74 -16.42
N LYS A 242 -2.64 0.44 -16.53
CA LYS A 242 -3.32 1.09 -15.43
C LYS A 242 -4.65 0.41 -15.11
N LYS A 243 -4.67 -0.36 -14.02
CA LYS A 243 -5.87 -1.08 -13.54
C LYS A 243 -6.46 -0.54 -12.23
N ILE A 244 -6.01 0.63 -11.76
CA ILE A 244 -6.50 1.27 -10.53
C ILE A 244 -7.09 2.66 -10.79
N PHE A 245 -8.24 2.95 -10.16
CA PHE A 245 -8.83 4.28 -10.12
C PHE A 245 -8.08 5.17 -9.11
N ALA A 246 -6.94 5.70 -9.52
CA ALA A 246 -6.06 6.49 -8.66
C ALA A 246 -6.60 7.91 -8.38
N SER A 247 -7.37 8.48 -9.30
CA SER A 247 -7.89 9.85 -9.21
C SER A 247 -9.31 9.96 -9.77
N PRO A 248 -10.20 10.75 -9.13
CA PRO A 248 -11.53 11.05 -9.67
C PRO A 248 -11.55 11.75 -11.03
N PHE A 249 -10.39 12.22 -11.51
CA PHE A 249 -10.25 12.95 -12.77
C PHE A 249 -9.57 12.12 -13.87
N GLU A 250 -9.39 10.82 -13.65
CA GLU A 250 -8.66 9.96 -14.56
C GLU A 250 -9.35 8.61 -14.70
N LYS A 251 -9.40 8.09 -15.92
CA LYS A 251 -9.98 6.77 -16.22
C LYS A 251 -9.05 5.65 -15.74
N VAL A 252 -9.60 4.44 -15.63
CA VAL A 252 -8.87 3.20 -15.38
C VAL A 252 -8.46 2.60 -16.73
N ASP A 253 -7.65 3.36 -17.48
CA ASP A 253 -7.14 3.00 -18.79
C ASP A 253 -5.73 3.57 -19.00
N GLY A 254 -5.06 3.06 -20.04
CA GLY A 254 -3.75 3.56 -20.44
C GLY A 254 -2.58 2.73 -19.94
N GLN A 255 -1.46 2.91 -20.63
CA GLN A 255 -0.18 2.32 -20.27
C GLN A 255 0.65 3.33 -19.49
N VAL A 256 1.29 2.89 -18.43
CA VAL A 256 2.16 3.72 -17.60
C VAL A 256 3.59 3.26 -17.77
N SER A 257 4.45 4.17 -18.20
CA SER A 257 5.89 3.97 -18.24
C SER A 257 6.54 4.60 -17.03
N ASN A 258 7.36 3.81 -16.34
CA ASN A 258 8.12 4.23 -15.19
C ASN A 258 9.62 4.18 -15.50
N ARG A 259 10.33 5.21 -15.03
CA ARG A 259 11.80 5.25 -15.01
C ARG A 259 12.27 5.52 -13.59
N PHE A 260 13.21 4.74 -13.11
CA PHE A 260 13.77 4.79 -11.76
C PHE A 260 15.28 4.98 -11.81
N MET A 261 15.83 5.42 -10.69
CA MET A 261 17.24 5.31 -10.34
C MET A 261 17.35 4.46 -9.07
N ASP A 262 18.52 3.89 -8.83
CA ASP A 262 18.76 3.12 -7.61
C ASP A 262 18.79 4.05 -6.37
N PRO A 263 17.90 3.90 -5.38
CA PRO A 263 17.87 4.78 -4.20
C PRO A 263 19.10 4.66 -3.30
N LEU A 264 19.87 3.58 -3.40
CA LEU A 264 21.05 3.36 -2.56
C LEU A 264 22.31 4.02 -3.14
N GLN A 265 22.23 4.55 -4.36
CA GLN A 265 23.35 5.22 -4.99
C GLN A 265 23.35 6.73 -4.73
N PRO A 266 24.44 7.32 -4.20
CA PRO A 266 24.53 8.77 -3.99
C PRO A 266 24.29 9.58 -5.28
N ALA A 267 24.73 9.04 -6.42
CA ALA A 267 24.56 9.66 -7.74
C ALA A 267 23.08 9.84 -8.16
N SER A 268 22.16 9.08 -7.57
CA SER A 268 20.72 9.17 -7.82
C SER A 268 20.08 10.42 -7.21
N TRP A 269 20.75 11.07 -6.25
CA TRP A 269 20.18 12.14 -5.44
C TRP A 269 20.71 13.54 -5.78
N LYS A 270 21.00 13.77 -7.06
CA LYS A 270 21.45 15.09 -7.52
C LYS A 270 20.35 16.15 -7.31
N PRO A 271 20.68 17.35 -6.81
CA PRO A 271 19.71 18.44 -6.69
C PRO A 271 19.00 18.70 -8.03
N ASN A 272 17.67 18.82 -7.99
CA ASN A 272 16.81 19.05 -9.16
C ASN A 272 16.81 17.94 -10.23
N ALA A 273 17.54 16.83 -10.05
CA ALA A 273 17.40 15.67 -10.90
C ALA A 273 16.14 14.89 -10.51
N SER A 274 15.43 14.39 -11.52
CA SER A 274 14.29 13.51 -11.26
C SER A 274 14.79 12.09 -11.02
N PHE A 275 14.55 11.62 -9.80
CA PHE A 275 14.89 10.29 -9.35
C PHE A 275 13.94 9.23 -9.95
N ALA A 276 12.64 9.49 -9.94
CA ALA A 276 11.65 8.63 -10.58
C ALA A 276 10.70 9.44 -11.47
N ASN A 277 10.43 8.94 -12.67
CA ASN A 277 9.47 9.53 -13.60
C ASN A 277 8.39 8.51 -13.91
N MET A 278 7.15 8.96 -13.94
CA MET A 278 5.99 8.18 -14.37
C MET A 278 5.28 8.94 -15.47
N THR A 279 5.08 8.29 -16.61
CA THR A 279 4.40 8.85 -17.78
C THR A 279 3.20 7.97 -18.09
N THR A 280 2.00 8.51 -17.95
CA THR A 280 0.76 7.84 -18.35
C THR A 280 0.46 8.19 -19.79
N LEU A 281 0.33 7.16 -20.62
CA LEU A 281 -0.04 7.24 -22.03
C LEU A 281 -1.49 6.83 -22.22
N ASP A 282 -2.15 7.49 -23.15
CA ASP A 282 -3.44 7.05 -23.66
C ASP A 282 -3.28 5.80 -24.52
N GLU A 283 -4.10 4.79 -24.29
CA GLU A 283 -3.98 3.48 -24.95
C GLU A 283 -4.31 3.53 -26.45
N THR A 284 -5.30 4.35 -26.84
CA THR A 284 -5.78 4.39 -28.23
C THR A 284 -4.99 5.37 -29.09
N SER A 285 -4.57 6.50 -28.52
CA SER A 285 -3.85 7.56 -29.25
C SER A 285 -2.33 7.54 -29.03
N GLY A 286 -1.83 6.82 -28.03
CA GLY A 286 -0.41 6.87 -27.61
C GLY A 286 0.02 8.22 -27.04
N THR A 287 -0.91 9.17 -26.85
CA THR A 287 -0.59 10.52 -26.39
C THR A 287 -0.32 10.56 -24.89
N VAL A 288 0.57 11.46 -24.46
CA VAL A 288 0.88 11.63 -23.04
C VAL A 288 -0.29 12.30 -22.32
N LYS A 289 -0.92 11.58 -21.39
CA LYS A 289 -2.00 12.12 -20.52
C LYS A 289 -1.43 12.89 -19.34
N MET A 290 -0.43 12.31 -18.68
CA MET A 290 0.10 12.83 -17.43
C MET A 290 1.57 12.45 -17.26
N VAL A 291 2.36 13.38 -16.74
CA VAL A 291 3.74 13.12 -16.32
C VAL A 291 3.85 13.49 -14.85
N THR A 292 4.38 12.56 -14.06
CA THR A 292 4.71 12.75 -12.66
C THR A 292 6.20 12.58 -12.48
N ARG A 293 6.86 13.55 -11.86
CA ARG A 293 8.30 13.51 -11.55
C ARG A 293 8.51 13.56 -10.05
N MET A 294 9.19 12.56 -9.52
CA MET A 294 9.72 12.56 -8.16
C MET A 294 11.12 13.15 -8.19
N THR A 295 11.33 14.20 -7.42
CA THR A 295 12.62 14.87 -7.21
C THR A 295 12.90 14.94 -5.71
N CYS A 296 14.14 14.79 -5.28
CA CYS A 296 14.50 15.03 -3.88
C CYS A 296 14.91 16.51 -3.68
N SER A 297 14.57 17.06 -2.52
CA SER A 297 14.90 18.45 -2.14
C SER A 297 16.37 18.61 -1.71
N GLY A 298 17.12 17.51 -1.63
CA GLY A 298 18.52 17.46 -1.21
C GLY A 298 19.02 16.00 -1.19
N LEU A 299 20.21 15.78 -0.64
CA LEU A 299 20.71 14.42 -0.39
C LEU A 299 19.84 13.71 0.68
N PRO A 300 19.75 12.37 0.65
CA PRO A 300 19.11 11.62 1.72
C PRO A 300 19.77 11.93 3.06
N ILE A 301 18.95 12.02 4.10
CA ILE A 301 19.43 12.39 5.44
C ILE A 301 19.55 11.12 6.26
N ASP A 302 20.74 10.88 6.83
CA ASP A 302 20.94 9.80 7.79
C ASP A 302 20.44 10.24 9.18
N PRO A 303 19.40 9.59 9.72
CA PRO A 303 18.86 9.94 11.03
C PRO A 303 19.85 9.72 12.20
N CYS A 304 20.86 8.86 12.03
CA CYS A 304 21.89 8.60 13.04
C CYS A 304 22.92 9.73 13.13
N GLU A 305 23.15 10.44 12.02
CA GLU A 305 24.18 11.49 11.91
C GLU A 305 23.61 12.91 12.13
N MET A 306 22.29 13.06 12.25
CA MET A 306 21.67 14.37 12.48
C MET A 306 22.06 14.93 13.85
N SER A 307 22.46 16.20 13.89
CA SER A 307 22.55 16.99 15.13
C SER A 307 21.16 17.29 15.70
N ALA A 308 21.07 17.59 17.01
CA ALA A 308 19.78 17.93 17.64
C ALA A 308 19.09 19.12 16.95
N TRP A 309 19.85 20.13 16.52
CA TRP A 309 19.29 21.26 15.77
C TRP A 309 18.70 20.84 14.42
N GLN A 310 19.39 19.98 13.67
CA GLN A 310 18.87 19.44 12.41
C GLN A 310 17.60 18.63 12.64
N VAL A 311 17.53 17.83 13.72
CA VAL A 311 16.32 17.08 14.10
C VAL A 311 15.17 18.04 14.41
N LEU A 312 15.41 19.09 15.19
CA LEU A 312 14.38 20.09 15.52
C LEU A 312 13.82 20.74 14.24
N CYS A 313 14.69 21.27 13.38
CA CYS A 313 14.28 21.87 12.10
C CYS A 313 13.53 20.87 11.22
N PHE A 314 13.99 19.63 11.17
CA PHE A 314 13.38 18.57 10.37
C PHE A 314 11.98 18.22 10.87
N VAL A 315 11.83 18.00 12.18
CA VAL A 315 10.54 17.70 12.82
C VAL A 315 9.55 18.83 12.57
N LEU A 316 9.93 20.09 12.80
CA LEU A 316 9.06 21.24 12.54
C LEU A 316 8.65 21.33 11.07
N ARG A 317 9.57 21.01 10.14
CA ARG A 317 9.32 21.08 8.70
C ARG A 317 8.45 19.95 8.17
N TRP A 318 8.58 18.72 8.67
CA TRP A 318 7.98 17.54 8.03
C TRP A 318 6.81 16.92 8.79
N THR A 319 6.62 17.25 10.06
CA THR A 319 5.48 16.76 10.85
C THR A 319 4.16 17.37 10.35
N LEU A 320 4.11 18.71 10.23
CA LEU A 320 2.88 19.41 9.89
C LEU A 320 2.42 19.17 8.44
N PRO A 321 3.30 19.20 7.41
CA PRO A 321 2.90 18.82 6.06
C PRO A 321 2.38 17.40 5.98
N GLY A 322 2.99 16.43 6.68
CA GLY A 322 2.51 15.05 6.70
C GLY A 322 1.06 14.92 7.19
N MET A 323 0.69 15.67 8.24
CA MET A 323 -0.69 15.73 8.75
C MET A 323 -1.64 16.46 7.79
N LEU A 324 -1.21 17.60 7.23
CA LEU A 324 -2.05 18.46 6.39
C LEU A 324 -2.12 18.02 4.92
N THR A 325 -1.30 17.05 4.50
CA THR A 325 -1.23 16.57 3.10
C THR A 325 -2.61 16.15 2.58
N THR A 326 -3.41 15.47 3.40
CA THR A 326 -4.77 15.08 3.00
C THR A 326 -5.65 16.30 2.72
N GLY A 327 -5.63 17.30 3.60
CA GLY A 327 -6.38 18.54 3.40
C GLY A 327 -5.94 19.29 2.16
N TYR A 328 -4.63 19.35 1.90
CA TYR A 328 -4.06 19.95 0.70
C TYR A 328 -4.50 19.23 -0.59
N ILE A 329 -4.47 17.89 -0.60
CA ILE A 329 -4.95 17.09 -1.73
C ILE A 329 -6.44 17.33 -1.98
N VAL A 330 -7.26 17.36 -0.93
CA VAL A 330 -8.71 17.63 -1.04
C VAL A 330 -8.95 19.04 -1.58
N PHE A 331 -8.23 20.04 -1.08
CA PHE A 331 -8.33 21.41 -1.57
C PHE A 331 -8.03 21.50 -3.08
N HIS A 332 -6.94 20.88 -3.55
CA HIS A 332 -6.63 20.82 -4.98
C HIS A 332 -7.69 20.08 -5.78
N ALA A 333 -8.21 18.97 -5.28
CA ALA A 333 -9.28 18.23 -5.93
C ALA A 333 -10.56 19.07 -6.07
N LEU A 334 -10.93 19.82 -5.03
CA LEU A 334 -12.07 20.74 -5.09
C LEU A 334 -11.83 21.89 -6.06
N ARG A 335 -10.62 22.49 -6.07
CA ARG A 335 -10.24 23.48 -7.07
C ARG A 335 -10.45 22.94 -8.48
N ILE A 336 -9.87 21.80 -8.81
CA ILE A 336 -10.02 21.17 -10.14
C ILE A 336 -11.49 20.91 -10.46
N ARG A 337 -12.29 20.42 -9.49
CA ARG A 337 -13.72 20.17 -9.66
C ARG A 337 -14.48 21.43 -10.08
N PHE A 338 -14.22 22.54 -9.41
CA PHE A 338 -14.97 23.77 -9.62
C PHE A 338 -14.41 24.64 -10.74
N THR A 339 -13.17 24.42 -11.19
CA THR A 339 -12.54 25.28 -12.21
C THR A 339 -12.20 24.58 -13.52
N LEU A 340 -12.01 23.26 -13.57
CA LEU A 340 -11.44 22.57 -14.74
C LEU A 340 -12.24 21.36 -15.23
N MET A 341 -12.63 20.43 -14.34
CA MET A 341 -13.15 19.12 -14.77
C MET A 341 -14.16 18.54 -13.77
N ARG A 342 -15.12 17.77 -14.28
CA ARG A 342 -16.04 17.00 -13.43
C ARG A 342 -15.31 15.79 -12.83
N MET A 343 -15.59 15.50 -11.55
CA MET A 343 -15.17 14.24 -10.95
C MET A 343 -16.03 13.08 -11.49
N MET A 344 -15.38 12.01 -11.94
CA MET A 344 -16.02 10.76 -12.32
C MET A 344 -16.49 9.96 -11.10
N LYS A 345 -17.53 9.16 -11.27
CA LYS A 345 -18.00 8.22 -10.25
C LYS A 345 -16.99 7.09 -10.07
N LYS A 346 -16.76 6.69 -8.82
CA LYS A 346 -15.89 5.57 -8.45
C LYS A 346 -16.43 4.25 -9.04
N PRO A 347 -15.67 3.52 -9.87
CA PRO A 347 -16.05 2.19 -10.32
C PRO A 347 -15.77 1.13 -9.24
N PRO A 348 -16.27 -0.11 -9.41
CA PRO A 348 -15.72 -1.29 -8.72
C PRO A 348 -14.22 -1.44 -8.99
N VAL A 349 -13.51 -2.09 -8.06
CA VAL A 349 -12.08 -2.36 -8.25
C VAL A 349 -11.86 -3.47 -9.28
N ARG A 350 -10.75 -3.43 -10.00
CA ARG A 350 -10.36 -4.48 -10.94
C ARG A 350 -9.79 -5.70 -10.24
N MET A 351 -9.86 -6.84 -10.94
CA MET A 351 -9.23 -8.09 -10.52
C MET A 351 -7.78 -7.88 -10.06
N GLY A 352 -7.44 -8.50 -8.94
CA GLY A 352 -6.14 -8.38 -8.28
C GLY A 352 -5.89 -7.03 -7.59
N SER A 353 -6.85 -6.11 -7.56
CA SER A 353 -6.82 -4.95 -6.67
C SER A 353 -7.46 -5.32 -5.34
N VAL A 354 -7.04 -4.67 -4.27
CA VAL A 354 -7.60 -4.82 -2.93
C VAL A 354 -8.62 -3.71 -2.70
N GLY A 355 -9.84 -4.09 -2.32
CA GLY A 355 -10.90 -3.15 -1.97
C GLY A 355 -10.60 -2.34 -0.70
N ARG A 356 -11.56 -1.49 -0.32
CA ARG A 356 -11.53 -0.77 0.97
C ARG A 356 -11.58 -1.75 2.15
N TYR A 357 -11.31 -1.24 3.35
CA TYR A 357 -11.50 -2.04 4.56
C TYR A 357 -12.95 -2.52 4.71
N PRO A 358 -13.16 -3.81 5.04
CA PRO A 358 -14.47 -4.36 5.29
C PRO A 358 -15.00 -3.87 6.65
N THR A 359 -16.31 -3.66 6.73
CA THR A 359 -17.00 -3.40 7.99
C THR A 359 -17.27 -4.72 8.73
N LYS A 360 -17.54 -4.66 10.04
CA LYS A 360 -17.93 -5.85 10.83
C LYS A 360 -19.15 -6.58 10.25
N ASN A 361 -20.11 -5.83 9.72
CA ASN A 361 -21.31 -6.40 9.09
C ASN A 361 -20.95 -7.15 7.80
N GLU A 362 -20.08 -6.58 6.97
CA GLU A 362 -19.62 -7.23 5.73
C GLU A 362 -18.83 -8.52 6.03
N LEU A 363 -18.00 -8.52 7.08
CA LEU A 363 -17.29 -9.73 7.54
C LEU A 363 -18.26 -10.83 8.01
N ASN A 364 -19.38 -10.47 8.66
CA ASN A 364 -20.38 -11.44 9.07
C ASN A 364 -21.21 -11.95 7.88
N LEU A 365 -21.58 -11.08 6.95
CA LEU A 365 -22.33 -11.44 5.74
C LEU A 365 -21.50 -12.31 4.80
N GLU A 366 -20.19 -12.10 4.72
CA GLU A 366 -19.28 -12.96 3.95
C GLU A 366 -19.36 -14.43 4.42
N LYS A 367 -19.36 -14.67 5.73
CA LYS A 367 -19.48 -16.04 6.28
C LYS A 367 -20.79 -16.70 5.88
N ILE A 368 -21.89 -15.93 5.89
CA ILE A 368 -23.22 -16.41 5.49
C ILE A 368 -23.22 -16.73 3.99
N PHE A 369 -22.70 -15.83 3.15
CA PHE A 369 -22.60 -16.03 1.72
C PHE A 369 -21.76 -17.27 1.38
N ARG A 370 -20.61 -17.44 2.05
CA ARG A 370 -19.72 -18.59 1.90
C ARG A 370 -20.44 -19.90 2.25
N ALA A 371 -21.14 -19.94 3.38
CA ALA A 371 -21.89 -21.12 3.80
C ALA A 371 -23.04 -21.45 2.84
N TYR A 372 -23.74 -20.42 2.36
CA TYR A 372 -24.78 -20.59 1.33
C TYR A 372 -24.20 -21.18 0.04
N LEU A 373 -23.10 -20.62 -0.46
CA LEU A 373 -22.45 -21.08 -1.69
C LEU A 373 -21.99 -22.54 -1.56
N ALA A 374 -21.36 -22.90 -0.44
CA ALA A 374 -20.95 -24.28 -0.17
C ALA A 374 -22.16 -25.23 -0.20
N SER A 375 -23.27 -24.84 0.45
CA SER A 375 -24.50 -25.63 0.48
C SER A 375 -25.13 -25.81 -0.90
N CYS A 376 -25.03 -24.81 -1.80
CA CYS A 376 -25.47 -24.96 -3.18
C CYS A 376 -24.58 -25.93 -3.97
N VAL A 377 -23.27 -25.86 -3.78
CA VAL A 377 -22.30 -26.75 -4.46
C VAL A 377 -22.48 -28.20 -4.00
N GLU A 378 -22.68 -28.44 -2.70
CA GLU A 378 -22.94 -29.77 -2.14
C GLU A 378 -24.22 -30.42 -2.70
N ARG A 379 -25.23 -29.62 -3.04
CA ARG A 379 -26.49 -30.10 -3.64
C ARG A 379 -26.45 -30.21 -5.16
N CYS A 380 -25.39 -29.75 -5.80
CA CYS A 380 -25.29 -29.77 -7.25
C CYS A 380 -25.01 -31.20 -7.75
N SER A 381 -25.83 -31.70 -8.68
CA SER A 381 -25.62 -33.01 -9.32
C SER A 381 -24.45 -32.99 -10.32
N SER A 382 -24.14 -31.82 -10.87
CA SER A 382 -23.13 -31.64 -11.90
C SER A 382 -21.72 -31.65 -11.28
N PRO A 383 -20.72 -32.24 -11.95
CA PRO A 383 -19.36 -32.36 -11.41
C PRO A 383 -18.67 -30.99 -11.45
N VAL A 384 -18.71 -30.25 -10.34
CA VAL A 384 -18.24 -28.86 -10.28
C VAL A 384 -17.36 -28.62 -9.06
N LYS A 385 -16.29 -27.87 -9.28
CA LYS A 385 -15.45 -27.26 -8.24
C LYS A 385 -15.62 -25.75 -8.29
N VAL A 386 -15.94 -25.14 -7.16
CA VAL A 386 -15.98 -23.69 -6.99
C VAL A 386 -14.74 -23.24 -6.22
N GLU A 387 -14.00 -22.33 -6.84
CA GLU A 387 -12.87 -21.60 -6.27
C GLU A 387 -13.37 -20.23 -5.85
N TYR A 388 -13.77 -20.14 -4.59
CA TYR A 388 -14.29 -18.92 -4.01
C TYR A 388 -13.16 -18.15 -3.34
N LEU A 389 -12.80 -17.01 -3.91
CA LEU A 389 -11.91 -16.04 -3.28
C LEU A 389 -12.79 -14.95 -2.66
N PRO A 390 -12.89 -14.86 -1.31
CA PRO A 390 -13.51 -13.71 -0.67
C PRO A 390 -12.84 -12.42 -1.17
N CYS A 391 -13.54 -11.29 -1.07
CA CYS A 391 -12.93 -10.00 -1.42
C CYS A 391 -11.54 -9.88 -0.76
N ARG A 392 -10.51 -9.59 -1.57
CA ARG A 392 -9.08 -9.55 -1.16
C ARG A 392 -8.77 -8.63 0.02
N ALA A 393 -9.69 -7.74 0.37
CA ALA A 393 -9.56 -6.89 1.56
C ALA A 393 -9.91 -7.62 2.88
N MET A 394 -10.47 -8.83 2.80
CA MET A 394 -10.88 -9.67 3.93
C MET A 394 -9.94 -10.85 4.13
N ASN A 395 -9.67 -11.61 3.06
CA ASN A 395 -8.74 -12.72 3.05
C ASN A 395 -8.16 -12.89 1.63
N SER A 396 -6.92 -13.36 1.54
CA SER A 396 -6.27 -13.76 0.28
C SER A 396 -6.38 -15.26 0.00
N ASP A 397 -6.86 -16.06 0.97
CA ASP A 397 -7.02 -17.51 0.80
C ASP A 397 -8.24 -17.85 -0.06
N THR A 398 -8.01 -18.69 -1.07
CA THR A 398 -9.07 -19.30 -1.88
C THR A 398 -9.70 -20.46 -1.13
N VAL A 399 -11.02 -20.45 -1.02
CA VAL A 399 -11.83 -21.54 -0.48
C VAL A 399 -12.28 -22.44 -1.62
N TYR A 400 -12.01 -23.73 -1.49
CA TYR A 400 -12.40 -24.74 -2.46
C TYR A 400 -13.67 -25.44 -2.00
N MET A 401 -14.67 -25.52 -2.88
CA MET A 401 -15.93 -26.23 -2.64
C MET A 401 -16.15 -27.19 -3.81
N THR A 402 -16.48 -28.44 -3.54
CA THR A 402 -16.65 -29.47 -4.59
C THR A 402 -18.01 -30.14 -4.46
N SER A 403 -18.68 -30.37 -5.59
CA SER A 403 -19.91 -31.16 -5.61
C SER A 403 -19.61 -32.65 -5.36
N PRO A 404 -20.59 -33.45 -4.91
CA PRO A 404 -20.39 -34.88 -4.63
C PRO A 404 -19.98 -35.71 -5.85
N SER A 405 -20.33 -35.25 -7.06
CA SER A 405 -19.99 -35.89 -8.33
C SER A 405 -18.68 -35.40 -8.94
N TYR A 406 -18.00 -34.44 -8.31
CA TYR A 406 -16.77 -33.86 -8.84
C TYR A 406 -15.66 -34.91 -8.97
N ASN A 407 -15.04 -34.94 -10.16
CA ASN A 407 -13.83 -35.69 -10.43
C ASN A 407 -12.88 -34.80 -11.26
N GLU A 408 -11.56 -34.96 -11.11
CA GLU A 408 -10.59 -34.09 -11.80
C GLU A 408 -10.59 -34.23 -13.34
N LYS A 409 -11.15 -35.32 -13.87
CA LYS A 409 -11.12 -35.62 -15.32
C LYS A 409 -12.26 -34.98 -16.10
N GLU A 410 -13.42 -34.81 -15.47
CA GLU A 410 -14.66 -34.35 -16.09
C GLU A 410 -15.24 -33.11 -15.37
N GLY A 411 -14.69 -32.76 -14.20
CA GLY A 411 -15.21 -31.69 -13.37
C GLY A 411 -14.85 -30.30 -13.90
N GLN A 412 -15.84 -29.41 -13.94
CA GLN A 412 -15.65 -28.01 -14.34
C GLN A 412 -15.31 -27.15 -13.13
N THR A 413 -14.41 -26.18 -13.30
CA THR A 413 -14.00 -25.27 -12.22
C THR A 413 -14.54 -23.85 -12.46
N ILE A 414 -15.19 -23.27 -11.45
CA ILE A 414 -15.71 -21.89 -11.48
C ILE A 414 -14.96 -21.05 -10.47
N THR A 415 -14.52 -19.86 -10.87
CA THR A 415 -13.97 -18.87 -9.94
C THR A 415 -15.02 -17.85 -9.57
N VAL A 416 -15.13 -17.53 -8.28
CA VAL A 416 -16.05 -16.53 -7.73
C VAL A 416 -15.25 -15.55 -6.88
N GLU A 417 -15.13 -14.30 -7.33
CA GLU A 417 -14.38 -13.26 -6.61
C GLU A 417 -15.19 -11.95 -6.56
N PRO A 418 -15.77 -11.60 -5.39
CA PRO A 418 -16.36 -10.28 -5.17
C PRO A 418 -15.29 -9.19 -5.24
N ALA A 419 -15.52 -8.16 -6.05
CA ALA A 419 -14.54 -7.09 -6.26
C ALA A 419 -14.33 -6.27 -4.98
N ASP A 420 -15.40 -5.91 -4.27
CA ASP A 420 -15.35 -5.05 -3.09
C ASP A 420 -16.22 -5.57 -1.93
N PRO A 421 -15.92 -5.20 -0.66
CA PRO A 421 -16.72 -5.65 0.48
C PRO A 421 -18.20 -5.27 0.42
N GLY A 422 -18.54 -4.21 -0.33
CA GLY A 422 -19.93 -3.78 -0.50
C GLY A 422 -20.78 -4.77 -1.27
N PHE A 423 -20.19 -5.77 -1.96
CA PHE A 423 -20.94 -6.87 -2.56
C PHE A 423 -21.84 -7.56 -1.53
N TYR A 424 -21.31 -7.89 -0.35
CA TYR A 424 -22.07 -8.67 0.65
C TYR A 424 -23.26 -7.92 1.24
N THR A 425 -23.15 -6.59 1.36
CA THR A 425 -24.29 -5.77 1.79
C THR A 425 -25.34 -5.66 0.68
N ARG A 426 -24.93 -5.44 -0.58
CA ARG A 426 -25.87 -5.44 -1.71
C ARG A 426 -26.57 -6.79 -1.89
N PHE A 427 -25.82 -7.88 -1.75
CA PHE A 427 -26.32 -9.25 -1.82
C PHE A 427 -27.54 -9.47 -0.93
N ALA A 428 -27.51 -8.95 0.30
CA ALA A 428 -28.60 -9.08 1.27
C ALA A 428 -29.86 -8.27 0.92
N HIS A 429 -29.81 -7.33 -0.03
CA HIS A 429 -30.95 -6.52 -0.44
C HIS A 429 -31.68 -7.08 -1.67
N TYR A 430 -31.11 -8.07 -2.33
CA TYR A 430 -31.75 -8.72 -3.47
C TYR A 430 -32.87 -9.65 -3.03
N GLU A 431 -33.97 -9.67 -3.77
CA GLU A 431 -35.11 -10.55 -3.50
C GLU A 431 -34.74 -12.03 -3.62
N ASN A 432 -33.86 -12.36 -4.58
CA ASN A 432 -33.37 -13.71 -4.76
C ASN A 432 -31.88 -13.71 -5.15
N VAL A 433 -31.19 -14.80 -4.81
CA VAL A 433 -29.74 -14.94 -4.99
C VAL A 433 -29.33 -15.01 -6.46
N ARG A 434 -30.16 -15.62 -7.31
CA ARG A 434 -29.87 -15.74 -8.74
C ARG A 434 -29.83 -14.37 -9.40
N THR A 435 -30.81 -13.53 -9.14
CA THR A 435 -30.88 -12.12 -9.55
C THR A 435 -29.70 -11.36 -9.01
N ALA A 436 -29.35 -11.52 -7.73
CA ALA A 436 -28.18 -10.87 -7.14
C ALA A 436 -26.89 -11.13 -7.93
N ILE A 437 -26.62 -12.40 -8.24
CA ILE A 437 -25.42 -12.79 -8.98
C ILE A 437 -25.49 -12.31 -10.43
N MET A 438 -26.62 -12.49 -11.11
CA MET A 438 -26.78 -12.07 -12.51
C MET A 438 -26.66 -10.56 -12.71
N GLU A 439 -27.07 -9.75 -11.72
CA GLU A 439 -26.88 -8.30 -11.75
C GLU A 439 -25.43 -7.89 -11.41
N GLU A 440 -24.80 -8.50 -10.41
CA GLU A 440 -23.47 -8.09 -9.95
C GLU A 440 -22.35 -8.48 -10.95
N ILE A 441 -22.59 -9.44 -11.85
CA ILE A 441 -21.66 -9.77 -12.95
C ILE A 441 -21.76 -8.83 -14.16
N GLN A 442 -22.81 -8.01 -14.25
CA GLN A 442 -22.97 -7.09 -15.38
C GLN A 442 -21.89 -6.02 -15.40
N LEU A 443 -21.61 -5.51 -16.60
CA LEU A 443 -20.76 -4.34 -16.77
C LEU A 443 -21.45 -3.13 -16.14
N THR A 444 -20.72 -2.43 -15.28
CA THR A 444 -21.26 -1.27 -14.57
C THR A 444 -21.35 -0.01 -15.41
N ASN A 445 -20.70 0.03 -16.59
CA ASN A 445 -20.70 1.16 -17.51
C ASN A 445 -20.32 2.50 -16.86
N HIS A 446 -19.46 2.48 -15.84
CA HIS A 446 -18.94 3.70 -15.22
C HIS A 446 -18.07 4.48 -16.23
N GLU A 447 -18.21 5.82 -16.26
CA GLU A 447 -17.40 6.69 -17.12
C GLU A 447 -15.88 6.47 -16.95
N ALA A 448 -15.47 6.20 -15.72
CA ALA A 448 -14.08 5.93 -15.36
C ALA A 448 -13.59 4.54 -15.79
N ASP A 449 -14.50 3.57 -15.87
CA ASP A 449 -14.20 2.18 -16.22
C ASP A 449 -15.48 1.46 -16.67
N PRO A 450 -15.78 1.45 -17.97
CA PRO A 450 -17.01 0.84 -18.48
C PRO A 450 -17.06 -0.67 -18.26
N THR A 451 -15.90 -1.31 -18.16
CA THR A 451 -15.77 -2.77 -18.10
C THR A 451 -15.67 -3.33 -16.68
N ALA A 452 -15.75 -2.48 -15.66
CA ALA A 452 -15.74 -2.90 -14.27
C ALA A 452 -16.99 -3.73 -13.93
N ARG A 453 -16.79 -4.80 -13.15
CA ARG A 453 -17.84 -5.69 -12.63
C ARG A 453 -17.75 -5.71 -11.11
N ARG A 454 -18.86 -5.98 -10.43
CA ARG A 454 -18.88 -6.05 -8.95
C ARG A 454 -18.62 -7.46 -8.43
N LEU A 455 -18.98 -8.46 -9.24
CA LEU A 455 -18.65 -9.86 -9.05
C LEU A 455 -17.88 -10.36 -10.27
N LEU A 456 -16.69 -10.93 -10.04
CA LEU A 456 -15.90 -11.61 -11.05
C LEU A 456 -16.28 -13.08 -11.03
N LEU A 457 -16.71 -13.60 -12.17
CA LEU A 457 -17.23 -14.96 -12.34
C LEU A 457 -16.75 -15.52 -13.67
N SER A 458 -16.13 -16.71 -13.68
CA SER A 458 -15.61 -17.33 -14.91
C SER A 458 -16.70 -17.98 -15.77
N HIS A 459 -17.63 -18.71 -15.17
CA HIS A 459 -18.69 -19.47 -15.86
C HIS A 459 -20.09 -19.11 -15.35
N PRO A 460 -20.71 -18.03 -15.87
CA PRO A 460 -22.03 -17.57 -15.42
C PRO A 460 -23.16 -18.58 -15.56
N ASP A 461 -23.16 -19.36 -16.65
CA ASP A 461 -24.23 -20.32 -16.94
C ASP A 461 -24.21 -21.48 -15.94
N LEU A 462 -23.02 -22.03 -15.67
CA LEU A 462 -22.83 -23.09 -14.69
C LEU A 462 -23.15 -22.61 -13.26
N MET A 463 -22.83 -21.36 -12.94
CA MET A 463 -23.22 -20.75 -11.67
C MET A 463 -24.75 -20.64 -11.55
N ALA A 464 -25.45 -20.27 -12.62
CA ALA A 464 -26.90 -20.22 -12.61
C ALA A 464 -27.53 -21.60 -12.35
N GLU A 465 -26.95 -22.67 -12.90
CA GLU A 465 -27.37 -24.05 -12.66
C GLU A 465 -27.24 -24.45 -11.18
N ILE A 466 -26.07 -24.19 -10.58
CA ILE A 466 -25.80 -24.45 -9.15
C ILE A 466 -26.85 -23.77 -8.25
N LEU A 467 -27.25 -22.55 -8.60
CA LEU A 467 -28.22 -21.77 -7.82
C LEU A 467 -29.65 -22.26 -8.02
N THR A 468 -30.03 -22.72 -9.22
CA THR A 468 -31.40 -23.20 -9.50
C THR A 468 -31.78 -24.47 -8.73
N ILE A 469 -30.83 -25.38 -8.51
CA ILE A 469 -31.05 -26.63 -7.76
C ILE A 469 -31.31 -26.36 -6.27
N SER A 470 -30.86 -25.20 -5.76
CA SER A 470 -31.10 -24.79 -4.37
C SER A 470 -32.47 -24.16 -4.13
N SER A 471 -33.15 -23.66 -5.16
CA SER A 471 -34.43 -22.95 -5.04
C SER A 471 -35.67 -23.85 -5.14
N SER A 472 -35.52 -25.12 -5.53
CA SER A 472 -36.64 -26.06 -5.70
C SER A 472 -37.11 -26.76 -4.41
N ASN A 473 -36.42 -26.55 -3.28
CA ASN A 473 -36.75 -27.20 -1.99
C ASN A 473 -36.75 -26.22 -0.79
N ALA A 474 -36.96 -24.91 -1.03
CA ALA A 474 -37.14 -23.91 0.03
C ALA A 474 -38.62 -23.56 0.21
#